data_AF-A0A0G3WF13-F1
#
_entry.id   AF-A0A0G3WF13-F1
#
_cell.length_a   1.000
_cell.length_b   1.000
_cell.length_c   1.000
_cell.angle_alpha   90.00
_cell.angle_beta   90.00
_cell.angle_gamma   90.00
#
_symmetry.space_group_name_H-M   'P 1'
#
loop_
_entity.id
_entity.type
_entity.pdbx_description
1 polymer ?
#
loop_
_entity_poly.entity_id
_entity_poly.type
_entity_poly.pdbx_seq_one_letter_code
_entity_poly.pdbx_strand_id
1 'polypeptide(L)'
;MTFIKNCSLESIKSKLLILYLLNVTDIIFTLLLLRTGLYIEINAFMASVVESPIASLLLKIILPAVLLIMIYFRIQKATAEQLKKSNLLISGAIAVYALINLSHLLWFAILPVLLDNPLFLPLLKKH
;
A
#
# COMPACT_ATOMS: atom_id res chain seq x y z
N MET A 1 -34.47 4.14 -4.83
CA MET A 1 -33.85 4.10 -3.48
C MET A 1 -32.54 3.31 -3.54
N THR A 2 -31.49 3.90 -4.11
CA THR A 2 -30.22 3.20 -4.42
C THR A 2 -29.03 3.75 -3.63
N PHE A 3 -29.23 4.81 -2.85
CA PHE A 3 -28.15 5.54 -2.17
C PHE A 3 -27.72 4.92 -0.82
N ILE A 4 -28.61 4.20 -0.14
CA ILE A 4 -28.34 3.63 1.20
C ILE A 4 -27.47 2.36 1.11
N LYS A 5 -27.41 1.69 -0.06
CA LYS A 5 -26.66 0.44 -0.23
C LYS A 5 -25.13 0.64 -0.28
N ASN A 6 -24.66 1.83 -0.70
CA ASN A 6 -23.23 2.12 -0.93
C ASN A 6 -22.45 2.56 0.33
N CYS A 7 -23.14 3.08 1.35
CA CYS A 7 -22.57 3.40 2.66
C CYS A 7 -23.06 2.39 3.71
N SER A 8 -22.99 1.10 3.38
CA SER A 8 -23.26 0.03 4.33
C SER A 8 -21.97 -0.38 5.05
N LEU A 9 -22.11 -0.95 6.24
CA LEU A 9 -20.99 -1.52 7.00
C LEU A 9 -20.21 -2.54 6.15
N GLU A 10 -20.91 -3.34 5.34
CA GLU A 10 -20.31 -4.31 4.41
C GLU A 10 -19.45 -3.64 3.33
N SER A 11 -19.92 -2.53 2.74
CA SER A 11 -19.13 -1.74 1.78
C SER A 11 -17.83 -1.24 2.40
N ILE A 12 -17.89 -0.73 3.63
CA ILE A 12 -16.70 -0.26 4.34
C ILE A 12 -15.76 -1.42 4.68
N LYS A 13 -16.28 -2.55 5.14
CA LYS A 13 -15.48 -3.75 5.43
C LYS A 13 -14.67 -4.19 4.20
N SER A 14 -15.32 -4.29 3.04
CA SER A 14 -14.64 -4.61 1.78
C SER A 14 -13.58 -3.58 1.42
N LYS A 15 -13.86 -2.29 1.63
CA LYS A 15 -12.88 -1.21 1.41
C LYS A 15 -11.68 -1.29 2.35
N LEU A 16 -11.88 -1.57 3.65
CA LEU A 16 -10.77 -1.77 4.59
C LEU A 16 -9.91 -2.97 4.19
N LEU A 17 -10.53 -4.06 3.72
CA LEU A 17 -9.81 -5.22 3.20
C LEU A 17 -9.00 -4.87 1.94
N ILE A 18 -9.59 -4.15 0.98
CA ILE A 18 -8.88 -3.67 -0.22
C ILE A 18 -7.70 -2.78 0.18
N LEU A 19 -7.92 -1.84 1.12
CA LEU A 19 -6.87 -0.95 1.60
C LEU A 19 -5.72 -1.73 2.25
N TYR A 20 -6.05 -2.77 3.03
CA TYR A 20 -5.04 -3.68 3.60
C TYR A 20 -4.24 -4.39 2.51
N LEU A 21 -4.92 -4.99 1.53
CA LEU A 21 -4.25 -5.71 0.45
C LEU A 21 -3.34 -4.78 -0.36
N LEU A 22 -3.79 -3.56 -0.68
CA LEU A 22 -2.96 -2.57 -1.36
C LEU A 22 -1.72 -2.17 -0.54
N ASN A 23 -1.84 -2.07 0.78
CA ASN A 23 -0.71 -1.76 1.67
C ASN A 23 0.29 -2.92 1.78
N VAL A 24 -0.20 -4.17 1.80
CA VAL A 24 0.65 -5.37 1.76
C VAL A 24 1.37 -5.49 0.41
N THR A 25 0.65 -5.30 -0.70
CA THR A 25 1.25 -5.37 -2.04
C THR A 25 2.28 -4.25 -2.24
N ASP A 26 2.03 -3.05 -1.71
CA ASP A 26 2.98 -1.94 -1.71
C ASP A 26 4.34 -2.35 -1.13
N ILE A 27 4.38 -2.89 0.09
CA ILE A 27 5.65 -3.28 0.71
C ILE A 27 6.32 -4.46 -0.01
N ILE A 28 5.54 -5.42 -0.55
CA ILE A 28 6.10 -6.52 -1.33
C ILE A 28 6.80 -5.97 -2.58
N PHE A 29 6.14 -5.07 -3.32
CA PHE A 29 6.71 -4.46 -4.52
C PHE A 29 7.92 -3.59 -4.21
N THR A 30 7.87 -2.76 -3.17
CA THR A 30 9.02 -1.97 -2.72
C THR A 30 10.23 -2.86 -2.43
N LEU A 31 10.05 -3.94 -1.65
CA LEU A 31 11.16 -4.83 -1.31
C LEU A 31 11.72 -5.58 -2.52
N LEU A 32 10.86 -5.99 -3.46
CA LEU A 32 11.29 -6.64 -4.70
C LEU A 32 12.07 -5.67 -5.60
N LEU A 33 11.57 -4.45 -5.78
CA LEU A 33 12.23 -3.43 -6.59
C LEU A 33 13.55 -2.98 -5.96
N LEU A 34 13.63 -2.80 -4.64
CA LEU A 34 14.88 -2.44 -3.95
C LEU A 34 15.98 -3.49 -4.15
N ARG A 35 15.64 -4.78 -4.16
CA ARG A 35 16.59 -5.86 -4.42
C ARG A 35 17.24 -5.79 -5.80
N THR A 36 16.65 -5.06 -6.75
CA THR A 36 17.25 -4.85 -8.07
C THR A 36 18.40 -3.85 -8.04
N GLY A 37 18.52 -3.01 -7.01
CA GLY A 37 19.50 -1.91 -6.96
C GLY A 37 19.21 -0.74 -7.90
N LEU A 38 18.12 -0.80 -8.69
CA LEU A 38 17.71 0.24 -9.64
C LEU A 38 16.54 1.09 -9.15
N TYR A 39 16.01 0.75 -7.98
CA TYR A 39 14.93 1.47 -7.31
C TYR A 39 15.43 2.02 -5.98
N ILE A 40 15.00 3.22 -5.63
CA ILE A 40 15.31 3.85 -4.34
C ILE A 40 14.03 4.25 -3.64
N GLU A 41 13.97 4.03 -2.33
CA GLU A 41 12.87 4.51 -1.50
C GLU A 41 13.08 6.01 -1.23
N ILE A 42 12.15 6.85 -1.70
CA ILE A 42 12.27 8.31 -1.61
C ILE A 42 11.89 8.78 -0.19
N ASN A 43 11.02 8.04 0.50
CA ASN A 43 10.60 8.40 1.84
C ASN A 43 11.71 8.05 2.86
N ALA A 44 12.38 9.07 3.39
CA ALA A 44 13.49 8.92 4.34
C ALA A 44 13.15 8.09 5.60
N PHE A 45 11.91 8.15 6.09
CA PHE A 45 11.48 7.31 7.20
C PHE A 45 11.32 5.85 6.78
N MET A 46 10.76 5.60 5.58
CA MET A 46 10.62 4.25 5.07
C MET A 46 11.95 3.64 4.64
N ALA A 47 12.91 4.45 4.19
CA ALA A 47 14.22 4.00 3.73
C ALA A 47 14.95 3.14 4.78
N SER A 48 14.90 3.51 6.07
CA SER A 48 15.49 2.70 7.15
C SER A 48 14.65 1.48 7.52
N VAL A 49 13.33 1.55 7.33
CA VAL A 49 12.42 0.43 7.62
C VAL A 49 12.58 -0.70 6.62
N VAL A 50 12.79 -0.38 5.34
CA VAL A 50 12.95 -1.36 4.25
C VAL A 50 14.27 -2.12 4.26
N GLU A 51 15.28 -1.60 4.98
CA GLU A 51 16.55 -2.31 5.20
C GLU A 51 16.39 -3.55 6.09
N SER A 52 15.39 -3.55 6.98
CA SER A 52 15.07 -4.69 7.83
C SER A 52 13.77 -5.36 7.36
N PRO A 53 13.85 -6.59 6.81
CA PRO A 53 12.65 -7.33 6.42
C PRO A 53 11.66 -7.51 7.58
N ILE A 54 12.16 -7.69 8.80
CA ILE A 54 11.32 -7.82 10.00
C ILE A 54 10.62 -6.50 10.31
N ALA A 55 11.33 -5.37 10.31
CA ALA A 55 10.73 -4.06 10.57
C ALA A 55 9.68 -3.71 9.51
N SER A 56 9.96 -4.01 8.24
CA SER A 56 9.02 -3.87 7.13
C SER A 56 7.74 -4.67 7.35
N LEU A 57 7.84 -5.95 7.69
CA LEU A 57 6.67 -6.79 7.95
C LEU A 57 5.87 -6.28 9.15
N LEU A 58 6.52 -5.91 10.25
CA LEU A 58 5.83 -5.40 11.44
C LEU A 58 5.10 -4.09 11.14
N LEU A 59 5.75 -3.14 10.48
CA LEU A 59 5.21 -1.80 10.27
C LEU A 59 4.18 -1.73 9.14
N LYS A 60 4.32 -2.56 8.09
CA LYS A 60 3.45 -2.52 6.90
C LYS A 60 2.47 -3.69 6.81
N ILE A 61 2.56 -4.70 7.66
CA ILE A 61 1.59 -5.80 7.66
C ILE A 61 0.87 -5.88 9.00
N ILE A 62 1.61 -6.09 10.09
CA ILE A 62 1.01 -6.32 11.40
C ILE A 62 0.34 -5.05 11.95
N LEU A 63 1.05 -3.93 11.98
CA LEU A 63 0.50 -2.68 12.52
C LEU A 63 -0.74 -2.21 11.74
N PRO A 64 -0.76 -2.17 10.39
CA PRO A 64 -1.95 -1.80 9.64
C PRO A 64 -3.09 -2.79 9.83
N ALA A 65 -2.83 -4.10 9.90
CA ALA A 65 -3.87 -5.09 10.18
C ALA A 65 -4.58 -4.80 11.52
N VAL A 66 -3.80 -4.57 12.59
CA VAL A 66 -4.33 -4.25 13.92
C VAL A 66 -5.15 -2.96 13.87
N LEU A 67 -4.62 -1.90 13.26
CA LEU A 67 -5.31 -0.61 13.14
C LEU A 67 -6.63 -0.72 12.37
N LEU A 68 -6.65 -1.46 11.25
CA LEU A 68 -7.86 -1.66 10.45
C LEU A 68 -8.90 -2.48 11.20
N ILE A 69 -8.49 -3.49 11.99
CA ILE A 69 -9.39 -4.23 12.87
C ILE A 69 -10.00 -3.31 13.93
N MET A 70 -9.20 -2.47 14.58
CA MET A 70 -9.69 -1.49 15.56
C MET A 70 -10.69 -0.51 14.93
N ILE A 71 -10.39 -0.01 13.72
CA ILE A 71 -11.27 0.87 12.96
C ILE A 71 -12.58 0.14 12.65
N TYR A 72 -12.53 -1.12 12.22
CA TYR A 72 -13.72 -1.91 11.92
C TYR A 72 -14.66 -2.02 13.13
N PHE A 73 -14.14 -2.35 14.31
CA PHE A 73 -14.95 -2.41 15.54
C PHE A 73 -15.55 -1.05 15.92
N ARG A 74 -14.82 0.05 15.70
CA ARG A 74 -15.34 1.40 15.95
C ARG A 74 -16.46 1.78 14.98
N ILE A 75 -16.34 1.39 13.71
CA ILE A 75 -17.32 1.71 12.66
C ILE A 75 -18.66 0.99 12.90
N GLN A 76 -18.66 -0.18 13.55
CA GLN A 76 -19.91 -0.86 13.93
C GLN A 76 -20.79 -0.02 14.87
N LYS A 77 -20.21 0.92 15.61
CA LYS A 77 -20.91 1.82 16.53
C LYS A 77 -21.11 3.24 15.98
N ALA A 78 -20.78 3.46 14.71
CA ALA A 78 -20.79 4.79 14.10
C ALA A 78 -22.19 5.25 13.68
N THR A 79 -22.46 6.55 13.78
CA THR A 79 -23.67 7.15 13.22
C THR A 79 -23.64 7.15 11.70
N ALA A 80 -24.79 7.32 11.04
CA ALA A 80 -24.86 7.37 9.58
C ALA A 80 -23.98 8.49 8.97
N GLU A 81 -23.83 9.63 9.66
CA GLU A 81 -22.97 10.71 9.19
C GLU A 81 -21.48 10.34 9.30
N GLN A 82 -21.08 9.74 10.43
CA GLN A 82 -19.72 9.24 10.62
C GLN A 82 -19.39 8.16 9.59
N LEU A 83 -20.34 7.27 9.29
CA LEU A 83 -20.19 6.22 8.28
C LEU A 83 -19.92 6.79 6.88
N LYS A 84 -20.67 7.84 6.49
CA LYS A 84 -20.45 8.54 5.21
C LYS A 84 -19.06 9.19 5.15
N LYS A 85 -18.65 9.89 6.22
CA LYS A 85 -17.33 10.52 6.31
C LYS A 85 -16.21 9.48 6.23
N SER A 86 -16.31 8.39 6.99
CA SER A 86 -15.35 7.28 6.94
C SER A 86 -15.29 6.66 5.54
N ASN A 87 -16.42 6.45 4.88
CA ASN A 87 -16.47 5.89 3.54
C ASN A 87 -15.73 6.78 2.51
N LEU A 88 -15.88 8.10 2.60
CA LEU A 88 -15.14 9.06 1.76
C LEU A 88 -13.63 9.00 2.02
N LEU A 89 -13.24 9.04 3.30
CA LEU A 89 -11.82 9.01 3.70
C LEU A 89 -11.13 7.71 3.28
N ILE A 90 -11.77 6.56 3.52
CA ILE A 90 -11.23 5.25 3.12
C ILE A 90 -11.14 5.16 1.60
N SER A 91 -12.13 5.66 0.85
CA SER A 91 -12.05 5.72 -0.61
C SER A 91 -10.90 6.59 -1.11
N GLY A 92 -10.65 7.74 -0.47
CA GLY A 92 -9.48 8.57 -0.78
C GLY A 92 -8.17 7.84 -0.50
N ALA A 93 -8.07 7.14 0.63
CA ALA A 93 -6.89 6.34 0.96
C ALA A 93 -6.66 5.22 -0.08
N ILE A 94 -7.71 4.49 -0.47
CA ILE A 94 -7.62 3.47 -1.52
C ILE A 94 -7.11 4.08 -2.84
N ALA A 95 -7.60 5.24 -3.23
CA ALA A 95 -7.16 5.90 -4.47
C ALA A 95 -5.65 6.22 -4.43
N VAL A 96 -5.15 6.75 -3.32
CA VAL A 96 -3.71 7.03 -3.13
C VAL A 96 -2.90 5.73 -3.19
N TYR A 97 -3.32 4.69 -2.47
CA TYR A 97 -2.60 3.41 -2.47
C TYR A 97 -2.65 2.71 -3.83
N ALA A 98 -3.74 2.85 -4.59
CA ALA A 98 -3.83 2.35 -5.95
C ALA A 98 -2.83 3.05 -6.89
N LEU A 99 -2.65 4.37 -6.75
CA LEU A 99 -1.64 5.11 -7.52
C LEU A 99 -0.21 4.69 -7.18
N ILE A 100 0.09 4.45 -5.89
CA ILE A 100 1.39 3.93 -5.46
C ILE A 100 1.65 2.55 -6.07
N ASN A 101 0.67 1.63 -5.97
CA ASN A 101 0.80 0.30 -6.58
C ASN A 101 0.94 0.37 -8.10
N LEU A 102 0.23 1.29 -8.77
CA LEU A 102 0.39 1.52 -10.21
C LEU A 102 1.81 2.02 -10.54
N SER A 103 2.38 2.90 -9.73
CA SER A 103 3.77 3.35 -9.89
C SER A 103 4.75 2.18 -9.79
N HIS A 104 4.56 1.26 -8.84
CA HIS A 104 5.36 0.04 -8.75
C HIS A 104 5.25 -0.84 -10.01
N LEU A 105 4.04 -1.02 -10.53
CA LEU A 105 3.83 -1.78 -11.78
C LEU A 105 4.54 -1.13 -12.98
N LEU A 106 4.55 0.21 -13.06
CA LEU A 106 5.31 0.92 -14.09
C LEU A 106 6.82 0.69 -13.93
N TRP A 107 7.35 0.72 -12.71
CA TRP A 107 8.75 0.39 -12.44
C TRP A 107 9.10 -1.04 -12.85
N PHE A 108 8.25 -2.02 -12.52
CA PHE A 108 8.44 -3.40 -13.00
C PHE A 108 8.40 -3.51 -14.52
N ALA A 109 7.52 -2.76 -15.19
CA ALA A 109 7.44 -2.78 -16.65
C ALA A 109 8.70 -2.19 -17.33
N ILE A 110 9.33 -1.20 -16.70
CA ILE A 110 10.55 -0.55 -17.21
C ILE A 110 11.81 -1.35 -16.84
N LEU A 111 11.76 -2.16 -15.77
CA LEU A 111 12.91 -2.89 -15.25
C LEU A 111 13.68 -3.71 -16.31
N PRO A 112 13.05 -4.50 -17.21
CA PRO A 112 13.78 -5.23 -18.26
C PRO A 112 14.60 -4.31 -19.16
N VAL A 113 14.04 -3.16 -19.56
CA VAL A 113 14.72 -2.17 -20.39
C VAL A 113 15.95 -1.59 -19.69
N LEU A 114 15.89 -1.41 -18.37
CA LEU A 114 17.03 -0.94 -17.58
C LEU A 114 18.11 -2.02 -17.41
N LEU A 115 17.71 -3.29 -17.24
CA LEU A 115 18.64 -4.41 -17.10
C LEU A 115 19.42 -4.69 -18.39
N ASP A 116 18.78 -4.54 -19.55
CA ASP A 116 19.42 -4.74 -20.87
C ASP A 116 20.34 -3.58 -21.28
N ASN A 117 20.29 -2.45 -20.56
CA ASN A 117 21.08 -1.27 -20.88
C ASN A 117 22.46 -1.32 -20.20
N PRO A 118 23.57 -1.33 -20.97
CA PRO A 118 24.92 -1.51 -20.45
C PRO A 118 25.38 -0.39 -19.49
N LEU A 119 24.71 0.76 -19.51
CA LEU A 119 24.98 1.88 -18.59
C LEU A 119 24.64 1.54 -17.13
N PHE A 120 23.65 0.66 -16.89
CA PHE A 120 23.15 0.34 -15.55
C PHE A 120 23.72 -0.96 -14.97
N LEU A 121 24.39 -1.79 -15.80
CA LEU A 121 25.08 -3.02 -15.36
C LEU A 121 26.05 -2.84 -14.17
N PRO A 122 26.81 -1.72 -14.05
CA PRO A 122 27.70 -1.50 -12.90
C PRO A 122 26.95 -1.28 -11.58
N LEU A 123 25.71 -0.80 -11.60
CA LEU A 123 24.90 -0.57 -10.40
C LEU A 123 24.35 -1.87 -9.82
N LEU A 124 24.10 -2.87 -10.67
CA LEU A 124 23.62 -4.20 -10.27
C LEU A 124 24.66 -5.02 -9.49
N LYS A 125 25.96 -4.71 -9.63
CA LYS A 125 27.07 -5.46 -9.01
C LYS A 125 27.44 -4.97 -7.60
N LYS A 126 26.72 -3.98 -7.05
CA LYS A 126 27.07 -3.33 -5.77
C LYS A 126 26.44 -3.95 -4.52
N HIS A 127 25.74 -5.09 -4.65
CA HIS A 127 25.11 -5.81 -3.55
C HIS A 127 25.41 -7.31 -3.62
#